data_AF-A0A8T5L1R7-F1
#
_entry.id   AF-A0A8T5L1R7-F1
#
_cell.length_a   1.000
_cell.length_b   1.000
_cell.length_c   1.000
_cell.angle_alpha   90.00
_cell.angle_beta   90.00
_cell.angle_gamma   90.00
#
_symmetry.space_group_name_H-M   'P 1'
#
loop_
_entity.id
_entity.type
_entity.pdbx_description
1 polymer ?
#
loop_
_entity_poly.entity_id
_entity_poly.type
_entity_poly.pdbx_seq_one_letter_code
_entity_poly.pdbx_strand_id
1 'polypeptide(L)'
;MSKIFSLDAEVDGLYGPSFAIAATVRENGAEIAKFEGRVPDSVVTDGWVKENVLPALGDMEVTHQSSKELEEAFWAFWKEHKDGSIVIAHCGSPVESGLFRRCVERDLESRQWDGPFPAIHDVATLLLALGEKPDSVDSYNESHGIVVPFNGVSHHPMYDSVAAAVAWEHAFARLQDLKGGENMFITIPGSGGEKINTSQILSIKEERISASSHRDGGSREASTSTIVTLVGGKRVSMGSLSVDEVLDQIHKK
;
A
#
# COMPACT_ATOMS: atom_id res chain seq x y z
N MET A 1 -14.10 11.37 -1.95
CA MET A 1 -12.91 10.70 -1.37
C MET A 1 -11.92 11.77 -0.95
N SER A 2 -10.98 11.44 -0.06
CA SER A 2 -9.93 12.39 0.36
C SER A 2 -8.99 12.73 -0.79
N LYS A 3 -8.46 13.95 -0.80
CA LYS A 3 -7.37 14.37 -1.67
C LYS A 3 -6.09 13.65 -1.25
N ILE A 4 -5.41 12.99 -2.17
CA ILE A 4 -4.17 12.24 -1.93
C ILE A 4 -3.01 13.02 -2.54
N PHE A 5 -1.98 13.28 -1.75
CA PHE A 5 -0.70 13.80 -2.21
C PHE A 5 0.32 12.66 -2.11
N SER A 6 0.58 12.00 -3.23
CA SER A 6 1.63 10.98 -3.31
C SER A 6 2.91 11.62 -3.80
N LEU A 7 4.04 11.24 -3.21
CA LEU A 7 5.35 11.68 -3.66
C LEU A 7 6.35 10.54 -3.66
N ASP A 8 7.38 10.73 -4.47
CA ASP A 8 8.58 9.91 -4.50
C ASP A 8 9.78 10.80 -4.84
N ALA A 9 10.92 10.55 -4.22
CA ALA A 9 12.14 11.27 -4.51
C ALA A 9 13.33 10.33 -4.66
N GLU A 10 14.15 10.59 -5.67
CA GLU A 10 15.45 9.94 -5.83
C GLU A 10 16.54 10.85 -5.24
N VAL A 11 17.39 10.28 -4.39
CA VAL A 11 18.42 11.00 -3.62
C VAL A 11 19.83 10.44 -3.83
N ASP A 12 20.85 11.28 -3.73
CA ASP A 12 22.25 10.85 -3.90
C ASP A 12 22.72 10.05 -2.66
N GLY A 13 22.72 8.72 -2.77
CA GLY A 13 22.86 7.79 -1.65
C GLY A 13 21.51 7.54 -0.96
N LEU A 14 21.49 7.21 0.34
CA LEU A 14 20.23 6.95 1.06
C LEU A 14 19.70 8.16 1.86
N TYR A 15 20.58 9.09 2.21
CA TYR A 15 20.27 10.26 3.06
C TYR A 15 20.68 11.59 2.40
N GLY A 16 21.11 11.55 1.14
CA GLY A 16 21.64 12.71 0.44
C GLY A 16 20.57 13.67 -0.09
N PRO A 17 21.02 14.69 -0.84
CA PRO A 17 20.14 15.63 -1.50
C PRO A 17 19.33 14.96 -2.62
N SER A 18 18.11 15.45 -2.86
CA SER A 18 17.27 14.96 -3.97
C SER A 18 17.84 15.39 -5.32
N PHE A 19 17.90 14.46 -6.28
CA PHE A 19 18.26 14.75 -7.67
C PHE A 19 17.10 14.53 -8.67
N ALA A 20 16.06 13.80 -8.27
CA ALA A 20 14.78 13.79 -8.96
C ALA A 20 13.65 13.72 -7.93
N ILE A 21 12.54 14.40 -8.20
CA ILE A 21 11.35 14.41 -7.33
C ILE A 21 10.12 14.39 -8.23
N ALA A 22 9.15 13.57 -7.86
CA ALA A 22 7.82 13.63 -8.44
C ALA A 22 6.75 13.62 -7.36
N ALA A 23 5.60 14.22 -7.68
CA ALA A 23 4.41 14.10 -6.87
C ALA A 23 3.16 14.14 -7.74
N THR A 24 2.15 13.39 -7.32
CA THR A 24 0.79 13.46 -7.89
C THR A 24 -0.21 13.86 -6.81
N VAL A 25 -1.12 14.73 -7.19
CA VAL A 25 -2.27 15.11 -6.37
C VAL A 25 -3.50 14.53 -7.02
N ARG A 26 -4.21 13.67 -6.29
CA ARG A 26 -5.35 12.92 -6.80
C ARG A 26 -6.59 13.17 -5.97
N GLU A 27 -7.73 13.25 -6.63
CA GLU A 27 -9.02 13.36 -5.97
C GLU A 27 -10.05 12.50 -6.72
N ASN A 28 -10.78 11.67 -5.98
CA ASN A 28 -11.77 10.74 -6.53
C ASN A 28 -11.22 9.83 -7.64
N GLY A 29 -9.98 9.35 -7.49
CA GLY A 29 -9.32 8.45 -8.45
C GLY A 29 -8.78 9.13 -9.71
N ALA A 30 -8.86 10.46 -9.80
CA ALA A 30 -8.31 11.24 -10.91
C ALA A 30 -7.13 12.11 -10.44
N GLU A 31 -6.09 12.20 -11.26
CA GLU A 31 -5.02 13.19 -11.07
C GLU A 31 -5.54 14.60 -11.37
N ILE A 32 -5.32 15.53 -10.44
CA ILE A 32 -5.73 16.94 -10.56
C ILE A 32 -4.53 17.89 -10.64
N ALA A 33 -3.35 17.45 -10.20
CA ALA A 33 -2.10 18.18 -10.35
C ALA A 33 -0.92 17.20 -10.26
N LYS A 34 0.22 17.59 -10.84
CA LYS A 34 1.46 16.84 -10.73
C LYS A 34 2.68 17.77 -10.69
N PHE A 35 3.73 17.29 -10.07
CA PHE A 35 5.05 17.89 -10.09
C PHE A 35 6.07 16.86 -10.56
N GLU A 36 6.99 17.28 -11.42
CA GLU A 36 8.09 16.46 -11.87
C GLU A 36 9.31 17.36 -12.03
N GLY A 37 10.42 16.98 -11.41
CA GLY A 37 11.65 17.75 -11.50
C GLY A 37 12.89 16.89 -11.33
N ARG A 38 13.92 17.23 -12.08
CA ARG A 38 15.24 16.59 -12.11
C ARG A 38 16.34 17.64 -12.26
N VAL A 39 17.51 17.33 -11.71
CA VAL A 39 18.77 18.07 -11.88
C VAL A 39 19.76 17.26 -12.74
N PRO A 40 20.85 17.86 -13.27
CA PRO A 40 21.80 17.12 -14.10
C PRO A 40 22.43 15.93 -13.36
N ASP A 41 22.57 14.80 -14.05
CA ASP A 41 23.19 13.57 -13.50
C ASP A 41 24.61 13.79 -12.96
N SER A 42 25.32 14.82 -13.44
CA SER A 42 26.65 15.19 -12.98
C SER A 42 26.70 15.61 -11.51
N VAL A 43 25.56 15.91 -10.88
CA VAL A 43 25.48 16.22 -9.45
C VAL A 43 25.42 14.96 -8.57
N VAL A 44 25.08 13.80 -9.15
CA VAL A 44 25.02 12.52 -8.43
C VAL A 44 26.45 11.99 -8.27
N THR A 45 26.80 11.61 -7.05
CA THR A 45 28.15 11.15 -6.72
C THR A 45 28.19 9.66 -6.39
N ASP A 46 27.13 9.13 -5.77
CA ASP A 46 27.02 7.75 -5.33
C ASP A 46 27.06 6.77 -6.50
N GLY A 47 27.87 5.71 -6.35
CA GLY A 47 28.08 4.71 -7.39
C GLY A 47 26.87 3.80 -7.59
N TRP A 48 26.19 3.42 -6.51
CA TRP A 48 25.02 2.56 -6.59
C TRP A 48 23.86 3.27 -7.29
N VAL A 49 23.62 4.55 -6.95
CA VAL A 49 22.59 5.37 -7.60
C VAL A 49 22.85 5.51 -9.11
N LYS A 50 24.10 5.74 -9.51
CA LYS A 50 24.46 5.83 -10.93
C LYS A 50 24.17 4.56 -11.71
N GLU A 51 24.37 3.42 -11.08
CA GLU A 51 24.21 2.11 -11.72
C GLU A 51 22.75 1.63 -11.73
N ASN A 52 21.97 1.98 -10.70
CA ASN A 52 20.65 1.36 -10.47
C ASN A 52 19.46 2.32 -10.64
N VAL A 53 19.65 3.62 -10.45
CA VAL A 53 18.56 4.61 -10.47
C VAL A 53 18.60 5.50 -11.70
N LEU A 54 19.77 6.08 -12.04
CA LEU A 54 19.89 6.96 -13.21
C LEU A 54 19.38 6.34 -14.52
N PRO A 55 19.58 5.04 -14.81
CA PRO A 55 19.03 4.42 -16.02
C PRO A 55 17.50 4.45 -16.09
N ALA A 56 16.81 4.39 -14.94
CA ALA A 56 15.35 4.38 -14.86
C ALA A 56 14.73 5.75 -15.19
N LEU A 57 15.48 6.84 -14.98
CA LEU A 57 15.01 8.19 -15.33
C LEU A 57 14.84 8.40 -16.84
N GLY A 58 15.48 7.57 -17.68
CA GLY A 58 15.35 7.64 -19.14
C GLY A 58 15.48 9.07 -19.68
N ASP A 59 14.46 9.48 -20.43
CA ASP A 59 14.37 10.79 -21.10
C ASP A 59 13.77 11.90 -20.22
N MET A 60 13.64 11.70 -18.90
CA MET A 60 13.13 12.71 -17.97
C MET A 60 13.94 14.02 -18.08
N GLU A 61 13.25 15.14 -18.33
CA GLU A 61 13.87 16.43 -18.60
C GLU A 61 14.61 17.00 -17.38
N VAL A 62 15.79 17.58 -17.61
CA VAL A 62 16.51 18.33 -16.58
C VAL A 62 15.90 19.73 -16.44
N THR A 63 15.10 19.88 -15.39
CA THR A 63 14.32 21.10 -15.09
C THR A 63 15.01 22.12 -14.17
N HIS A 64 15.98 21.69 -13.35
CA HIS A 64 16.61 22.51 -12.31
C HIS A 64 18.13 22.33 -12.35
N GLN A 65 18.91 23.29 -11.84
CA GLN A 65 20.39 23.20 -11.88
C GLN A 65 20.99 22.65 -10.58
N SER A 66 20.23 22.63 -9.49
CA SER A 66 20.70 22.13 -8.20
C SER A 66 19.57 21.50 -7.38
N SER A 67 19.94 20.58 -6.47
CA SER A 67 19.00 20.02 -5.49
C SER A 67 18.34 21.12 -4.64
N LYS A 68 19.04 22.24 -4.44
CA LYS A 68 18.45 23.41 -3.78
C LYS A 68 17.23 23.91 -4.53
N GLU A 69 17.39 24.25 -5.80
CA GLU A 69 16.30 24.76 -6.63
C GLU A 69 15.16 23.74 -6.77
N LEU A 70 15.50 22.47 -6.99
CA LEU A 70 14.52 21.39 -7.13
C LEU A 70 13.66 21.24 -5.86
N GLU A 71 14.28 21.17 -4.68
CA GLU A 71 13.55 21.03 -3.42
C GLU A 71 12.74 22.31 -3.08
N GLU A 72 13.17 23.50 -3.48
CA GLU A 72 12.36 24.72 -3.34
C GLU A 72 11.13 24.71 -4.25
N ALA A 73 11.26 24.23 -5.48
CA ALA A 73 10.14 24.11 -6.41
C ALA A 73 9.13 23.05 -5.93
N PHE A 74 9.62 21.90 -5.44
CA PHE A 74 8.79 20.90 -4.78
C PHE A 74 8.07 21.48 -3.56
N TRP A 75 8.77 22.24 -2.71
CA TRP A 75 8.16 22.87 -1.53
C TRP A 75 7.04 23.84 -1.90
N ALA A 76 7.21 24.61 -2.98
CA ALA A 76 6.16 25.49 -3.50
C ALA A 76 4.93 24.68 -3.95
N PHE A 77 5.13 23.59 -4.69
CA PHE A 77 4.05 22.68 -5.09
C PHE A 77 3.34 22.04 -3.89
N TRP A 78 4.11 21.59 -2.89
CA TRP A 78 3.56 21.11 -1.61
C TRP A 78 2.68 22.17 -0.95
N LYS A 79 3.15 23.41 -0.81
CA LYS A 79 2.39 24.51 -0.18
C LYS A 79 1.08 24.82 -0.92
N GLU A 80 1.06 24.70 -2.25
CA GLU A 80 -0.15 24.90 -3.06
C GLU A 80 -1.20 23.80 -2.84
N HIS A 81 -0.76 22.58 -2.54
CA HIS A 81 -1.65 21.42 -2.52
C HIS A 81 -1.83 20.75 -1.15
N LYS A 82 -1.12 21.17 -0.10
CA LYS A 82 -1.15 20.51 1.22
C LYS A 82 -2.52 20.49 1.90
N ASP A 83 -3.32 21.54 1.71
CA ASP A 83 -4.57 21.68 2.46
C ASP A 83 -5.58 20.60 2.04
N GLY A 84 -6.09 19.88 3.04
CA GLY A 84 -7.02 18.76 2.87
C GLY A 84 -6.40 17.46 2.33
N SER A 85 -5.08 17.43 2.10
CA SER A 85 -4.40 16.28 1.51
C SER A 85 -3.98 15.25 2.57
N ILE A 86 -4.20 13.97 2.25
CA ILE A 86 -3.50 12.85 2.89
C ILE A 86 -2.18 12.68 2.15
N VAL A 87 -1.07 12.89 2.85
CA VAL A 87 0.27 12.72 2.27
C VAL A 87 0.69 11.27 2.41
N ILE A 88 1.13 10.67 1.31
CA ILE A 88 1.56 9.26 1.27
C ILE A 88 2.89 9.13 0.54
N ALA A 89 3.66 8.11 0.91
CA ALA A 89 4.86 7.66 0.21
C ALA A 89 4.96 6.13 0.34
N HIS A 90 5.59 5.45 -0.62
CA HIS A 90 5.98 4.06 -0.43
C HIS A 90 7.40 4.03 0.14
N CYS A 91 7.60 3.38 1.30
CA CYS A 91 8.91 3.36 1.97
C CYS A 91 9.43 4.77 2.33
N GLY A 92 8.55 5.62 2.85
CA GLY A 92 8.76 7.07 3.07
C GLY A 92 9.92 7.48 4.00
N SER A 93 10.60 6.52 4.62
CA SER A 93 11.76 6.73 5.47
C SER A 93 12.94 5.89 4.95
N PRO A 94 14.12 6.50 4.72
CA PRO A 94 14.50 7.85 5.15
C PRO A 94 14.30 8.96 4.10
N VAL A 95 13.89 8.62 2.88
CA VAL A 95 14.04 9.52 1.72
C VAL A 95 13.04 10.68 1.74
N GLU A 96 11.74 10.40 1.73
CA GLU A 96 10.68 11.43 1.65
C GLU A 96 10.59 12.25 2.93
N SER A 97 10.71 11.58 4.07
CA SER A 97 10.85 12.26 5.37
C SER A 97 12.10 13.15 5.42
N GLY A 98 13.22 12.71 4.84
CA GLY A 98 14.43 13.51 4.66
C GLY A 98 14.23 14.72 3.75
N LEU A 99 13.52 14.55 2.63
CA LEU A 99 13.16 15.64 1.71
C LEU A 99 12.37 16.74 2.42
N PHE A 100 11.29 16.38 3.11
CA PHE A 100 10.51 17.37 3.86
C PHE A 100 11.32 18.04 4.96
N ARG A 101 12.16 17.27 5.68
CA ARG A 101 13.06 17.82 6.69
C ARG A 101 14.00 18.86 6.08
N ARG A 102 14.66 18.56 4.96
CA ARG A 102 15.56 19.50 4.27
C ARG A 102 14.81 20.75 3.82
N CYS A 103 13.59 20.61 3.29
CA CYS A 103 12.76 21.75 2.89
C CYS A 103 12.44 22.68 4.08
N VAL A 104 12.09 22.11 5.23
CA VAL A 104 11.76 22.85 6.46
C VAL A 104 13.01 23.50 7.06
N GLU A 105 14.12 22.77 7.19
CA GLU A 105 15.34 23.26 7.85
C GLU A 105 16.01 24.43 7.10
N ARG A 106 15.74 24.59 5.80
CA ARG A 106 16.23 25.74 5.01
C ARG A 106 15.65 27.09 5.45
N ASP A 107 14.43 27.09 5.97
CA ASP A 107 13.76 28.27 6.50
C ASP A 107 12.86 27.86 7.66
N LEU A 108 13.52 27.43 8.73
CA LEU A 108 12.83 26.87 9.91
C LEU A 108 11.84 27.87 10.52
N GLU A 109 12.18 29.17 10.51
CA GLU A 109 11.33 30.22 11.07
C GLU A 109 9.96 30.24 10.39
N SER A 110 9.93 30.21 9.05
CA SER A 110 8.68 30.27 8.29
C SER A 110 8.02 28.91 8.06
N ARG A 111 8.77 27.80 8.03
CA ARG A 111 8.31 26.48 7.56
C ARG A 111 8.07 25.43 8.64
N GLN A 112 8.50 25.63 9.89
CA GLN A 112 8.45 24.62 10.96
C GLN A 112 7.05 23.99 11.20
N TRP A 113 5.97 24.69 10.85
CA TRP A 113 4.58 24.21 11.02
C TRP A 113 3.91 23.84 9.68
N ASP A 114 4.66 23.85 8.58
CA ASP A 114 4.14 23.67 7.23
C ASP A 114 4.48 22.31 6.62
N GLY A 115 5.37 21.52 7.23
CA GLY A 115 5.65 20.16 6.80
C GLY A 115 4.47 19.20 7.07
N PRO A 116 4.50 17.97 6.53
CA PRO A 116 3.48 16.97 6.81
C PRO A 116 3.37 16.66 8.30
N PHE A 117 2.18 16.91 8.86
CA PHE A 117 1.83 16.59 10.24
C PHE A 117 0.36 16.14 10.29
N PRO A 118 0.02 15.03 10.95
CA PRO A 118 0.84 14.26 11.89
C PRO A 118 1.85 13.29 11.25
N ALA A 119 1.75 12.97 9.95
CA ALA A 119 2.63 12.01 9.30
C ALA A 119 2.65 12.14 7.77
N ILE A 120 3.69 11.55 7.16
CA ILE A 120 3.62 10.96 5.82
C ILE A 120 3.12 9.53 6.03
N HIS A 121 1.98 9.16 5.47
CA HIS A 121 1.46 7.81 5.63
C HIS A 121 2.20 6.85 4.71
N ASP A 122 2.84 5.85 5.30
CA ASP A 122 3.60 4.87 4.52
C ASP A 122 2.68 3.80 3.92
N VAL A 123 2.65 3.70 2.59
CA VAL A 123 1.91 2.66 1.86
C VAL A 123 2.37 1.27 2.30
N ALA A 124 3.66 1.09 2.61
CA ALA A 124 4.19 -0.17 3.10
C ALA A 124 3.50 -0.64 4.38
N THR A 125 3.17 0.28 5.29
CA THR A 125 2.45 -0.05 6.53
C THR A 125 1.01 -0.46 6.25
N LEU A 126 0.34 0.18 5.30
CA LEU A 126 -1.01 -0.18 4.87
C LEU A 126 -1.02 -1.59 4.24
N LEU A 127 -0.06 -1.89 3.37
CA LEU A 127 0.11 -3.22 2.78
C LEU A 127 0.36 -4.28 3.85
N LEU A 128 1.27 -4.00 4.79
CA LEU A 128 1.54 -4.90 5.93
C LEU A 128 0.27 -5.19 6.74
N ALA A 129 -0.54 -4.17 7.02
CA ALA A 129 -1.79 -4.31 7.77
C ALA A 129 -2.83 -5.19 7.06
N LEU A 130 -2.76 -5.28 5.72
CA LEU A 130 -3.60 -6.14 4.89
C LEU A 130 -3.01 -7.55 4.68
N GLY A 131 -1.84 -7.85 5.25
CA GLY A 131 -1.15 -9.12 5.06
C GLY A 131 -0.44 -9.25 3.71
N GLU A 132 -0.23 -8.13 3.03
CA GLU A 132 0.47 -8.04 1.73
C GLU A 132 1.96 -7.78 1.95
N LYS A 133 2.76 -7.92 0.88
CA LYS A 133 4.20 -7.65 0.94
C LYS A 133 4.45 -6.13 1.02
N PRO A 134 5.08 -5.60 2.08
CA PRO A 134 5.17 -4.15 2.29
C PRO A 134 6.23 -3.46 1.41
N ASP A 135 7.18 -4.22 0.87
CA ASP A 135 8.36 -3.68 0.17
C ASP A 135 8.16 -3.49 -1.35
N SER A 136 6.96 -3.74 -1.90
CA SER A 136 6.71 -3.61 -3.33
C SER A 136 5.26 -3.26 -3.64
N VAL A 137 5.01 -2.00 -4.00
CA VAL A 137 3.72 -1.57 -4.57
C VAL A 137 3.49 -2.16 -5.97
N ASP A 138 4.55 -2.43 -6.73
CA ASP A 138 4.45 -3.07 -8.05
C ASP A 138 3.86 -4.48 -7.96
N SER A 139 4.40 -5.31 -7.07
CA SER A 139 3.89 -6.68 -6.84
C SER A 139 2.44 -6.64 -6.38
N TYR A 140 2.10 -5.67 -5.52
CA TYR A 140 0.73 -5.45 -5.08
C TYR A 140 -0.17 -5.11 -6.27
N ASN A 141 0.18 -4.08 -7.05
CA ASN A 141 -0.60 -3.63 -8.19
C ASN A 141 -0.82 -4.75 -9.22
N GLU A 142 0.24 -5.52 -9.55
CA GLU A 142 0.15 -6.67 -10.46
C GLU A 142 -0.82 -7.74 -9.92
N SER A 143 -0.67 -8.15 -8.66
CA SER A 143 -1.50 -9.21 -8.06
C SER A 143 -2.99 -8.84 -7.94
N HIS A 144 -3.30 -7.54 -7.89
CA HIS A 144 -4.66 -7.00 -7.81
C HIS A 144 -5.18 -6.49 -9.16
N GLY A 145 -4.44 -6.68 -10.26
CA GLY A 145 -4.84 -6.27 -11.61
C GLY A 145 -4.97 -4.75 -11.78
N ILE A 146 -4.24 -3.97 -10.97
CA ILE A 146 -4.26 -2.51 -10.97
C ILE A 146 -3.32 -2.01 -12.06
N VAL A 147 -3.84 -1.18 -12.96
CA VAL A 147 -3.05 -0.53 -14.00
C VAL A 147 -2.48 0.78 -13.44
N VAL A 148 -1.16 0.93 -13.48
CA VAL A 148 -0.48 2.20 -13.17
C VAL A 148 -0.64 3.13 -14.38
N PRO A 149 -1.34 4.28 -14.27
CA PRO A 149 -1.61 5.17 -15.40
C PRO A 149 -0.40 6.06 -15.76
N PHE A 150 0.80 5.46 -15.80
CA PHE A 150 2.04 6.12 -16.21
C PHE A 150 2.94 5.10 -16.90
N ASN A 151 3.50 5.46 -18.05
CA ASN A 151 4.46 4.60 -18.75
C ASN A 151 5.86 4.85 -18.21
N GLY A 152 6.26 4.05 -17.23
CA GLY A 152 7.57 4.12 -16.59
C GLY A 152 7.96 2.78 -15.98
N VAL A 153 9.02 2.80 -15.18
CA VAL A 153 9.57 1.63 -14.47
C VAL A 153 9.92 2.02 -13.05
N SER A 154 10.12 1.04 -12.16
CA SER A 154 10.61 1.29 -10.80
C SER A 154 11.91 2.13 -10.83
N HIS A 155 12.08 3.02 -9.86
CA HIS A 155 13.09 4.08 -9.78
C HIS A 155 12.88 5.29 -10.71
N HIS A 156 11.76 5.35 -11.42
CA HIS A 156 11.31 6.59 -12.05
C HIS A 156 10.33 7.27 -11.08
N PRO A 157 10.64 8.46 -10.53
CA PRO A 157 9.89 8.98 -9.38
C PRO A 157 8.40 9.22 -9.70
N MET A 158 8.06 9.63 -10.93
CA MET A 158 6.66 9.76 -11.32
C MET A 158 5.93 8.40 -11.41
N TYR A 159 6.62 7.35 -11.88
CA TYR A 159 6.05 6.01 -11.90
C TYR A 159 5.79 5.53 -10.48
N ASP A 160 6.79 5.63 -9.60
CA ASP A 160 6.70 5.16 -8.22
C ASP A 160 5.65 5.93 -7.41
N SER A 161 5.57 7.27 -7.59
CA SER A 161 4.50 8.07 -6.99
C SER A 161 3.11 7.64 -7.48
N VAL A 162 2.92 7.45 -8.80
CA VAL A 162 1.62 7.02 -9.34
C VAL A 162 1.27 5.61 -8.86
N ALA A 163 2.23 4.68 -8.87
CA ALA A 163 2.07 3.30 -8.43
C ALA A 163 1.68 3.23 -6.95
N ALA A 164 2.34 4.03 -6.10
CA ALA A 164 2.02 4.16 -4.68
C ALA A 164 0.60 4.74 -4.47
N ALA A 165 0.20 5.71 -5.29
CA ALA A 165 -1.11 6.34 -5.17
C ALA A 165 -2.27 5.39 -5.53
N VAL A 166 -2.17 4.67 -6.65
CA VAL A 166 -3.21 3.70 -7.03
C VAL A 166 -3.24 2.51 -6.08
N ALA A 167 -2.07 2.07 -5.58
CA ALA A 167 -1.99 1.04 -4.55
C ALA A 167 -2.68 1.50 -3.26
N TRP A 168 -2.43 2.73 -2.81
CA TRP A 168 -3.08 3.31 -1.62
C TRP A 168 -4.59 3.41 -1.79
N GLU A 169 -5.07 3.96 -2.91
CA GLU A 169 -6.51 4.11 -3.19
C GLU A 169 -7.23 2.76 -3.07
N HIS A 170 -6.68 1.72 -3.70
CA HIS A 170 -7.24 0.37 -3.66
C HIS A 170 -7.10 -0.29 -2.28
N ALA A 171 -5.90 -0.27 -1.68
CA ALA A 171 -5.63 -0.90 -0.39
C ALA A 171 -6.43 -0.26 0.74
N PHE A 172 -6.58 1.06 0.71
CA PHE A 172 -7.33 1.78 1.73
C PHE A 172 -8.83 1.50 1.62
N ALA A 173 -9.38 1.43 0.40
CA ALA A 173 -10.76 0.98 0.17
C ALA A 173 -10.97 -0.45 0.71
N ARG A 174 -10.07 -1.39 0.39
CA ARG A 174 -10.11 -2.76 0.96
C ARG A 174 -10.09 -2.76 2.49
N LEU A 175 -9.23 -1.95 3.11
CA LEU A 175 -9.17 -1.83 4.56
C LEU A 175 -10.46 -1.25 5.14
N GLN A 176 -11.09 -0.30 4.45
CA GLN A 176 -12.39 0.25 4.83
C GLN A 176 -13.49 -0.80 4.71
N ASP A 177 -13.51 -1.61 3.66
CA ASP A 177 -14.49 -2.69 3.49
C ASP A 177 -14.36 -3.76 4.58
N LEU A 178 -13.12 -4.09 4.99
CA LEU A 178 -12.89 -4.99 6.13
C LEU A 178 -13.42 -4.44 7.46
N LYS A 179 -13.43 -3.11 7.63
CA LYS A 179 -13.94 -2.42 8.83
C LYS A 179 -15.45 -2.10 8.73
N GLY A 180 -15.92 -1.87 7.51
CA GLY A 180 -17.27 -1.45 7.14
C GLY A 180 -18.18 -2.62 6.79
N GLY A 181 -17.64 -3.84 6.70
CA GLY A 181 -18.40 -5.06 6.91
C GLY A 181 -19.06 -4.97 8.27
N GLU A 182 -20.31 -4.47 8.28
CA GLU A 182 -21.22 -4.58 9.40
C GLU A 182 -21.03 -5.95 10.02
N ASN A 183 -21.07 -6.05 11.35
CA ASN A 183 -21.02 -7.27 12.16
C ASN A 183 -21.76 -8.46 11.52
N MET A 184 -21.13 -9.06 10.50
CA MET A 184 -21.70 -10.10 9.69
C MET A 184 -21.17 -11.36 10.32
N PHE A 185 -22.11 -12.18 10.71
CA PHE A 185 -21.82 -13.36 11.48
C PHE A 185 -22.22 -14.58 10.67
N ILE A 186 -21.25 -15.45 10.37
CA ILE A 186 -21.57 -16.81 9.97
C ILE A 186 -21.92 -17.61 11.22
N THR A 187 -22.99 -18.40 11.15
CA THR A 187 -23.41 -19.23 12.29
C THR A 187 -22.81 -20.60 12.13
N ILE A 188 -22.11 -21.10 13.16
CA ILE A 188 -21.52 -22.43 13.12
C ILE A 188 -22.64 -23.46 13.34
N PRO A 189 -22.92 -24.37 12.38
CA PRO A 189 -23.96 -25.39 12.54
C PRO A 189 -23.69 -26.29 13.75
N GLY A 190 -24.72 -26.58 14.55
CA GLY A 190 -24.62 -27.49 15.70
C GLY A 190 -23.88 -26.94 16.93
N SER A 191 -23.36 -25.70 16.88
CA SER A 191 -22.61 -25.07 17.98
C SER A 191 -23.48 -24.43 19.09
N GLY A 192 -24.81 -24.49 18.98
CA GLY A 192 -25.70 -23.75 19.89
C GLY A 192 -25.79 -22.25 19.59
N GLY A 193 -25.43 -21.82 18.37
CA GLY A 193 -25.55 -20.43 17.92
C GLY A 193 -24.26 -19.61 18.05
N GLU A 194 -23.11 -20.26 18.17
CA GLU A 194 -21.81 -19.60 18.07
C GLU A 194 -21.67 -18.96 16.68
N LYS A 195 -21.14 -17.74 16.68
CA LYS A 195 -21.08 -16.85 15.53
C LYS A 195 -19.64 -16.41 15.31
N ILE A 196 -19.19 -16.42 14.07
CA ILE A 196 -17.87 -15.91 13.67
C ILE A 196 -18.10 -14.61 12.91
N ASN A 197 -17.46 -13.52 13.34
CA ASN A 197 -17.49 -12.27 12.59
C ASN A 197 -16.69 -12.46 11.28
N THR A 198 -17.28 -12.14 10.15
CA THR A 198 -16.68 -12.32 8.82
C THR A 198 -15.40 -11.50 8.65
N SER A 199 -15.28 -10.33 9.31
CA SER A 199 -14.04 -9.54 9.35
C SER A 199 -12.86 -10.29 10.00
N GLN A 200 -13.13 -11.34 10.76
CA GLN A 200 -12.10 -12.18 11.37
C GLN A 200 -11.69 -13.35 10.47
N ILE A 201 -12.31 -13.56 9.31
CA ILE A 201 -12.01 -14.70 8.44
C ILE A 201 -10.78 -14.38 7.57
N LEU A 202 -9.75 -15.20 7.69
CA LEU A 202 -8.53 -15.14 6.88
C LEU A 202 -8.61 -16.04 5.64
N SER A 203 -9.20 -17.22 5.76
CA SER A 203 -9.36 -18.16 4.63
C SER A 203 -10.45 -19.19 4.90
N ILE A 204 -11.05 -19.73 3.83
CA ILE A 204 -12.04 -20.82 3.88
C ILE A 204 -11.56 -21.92 2.93
N LYS A 205 -11.46 -23.17 3.40
CA LYS A 205 -11.00 -24.32 2.58
C LYS A 205 -11.70 -25.61 2.99
N GLU A 206 -11.84 -26.55 2.06
CA GLU A 206 -12.22 -27.92 2.40
C GLU A 206 -11.01 -28.73 2.85
N GLU A 207 -11.17 -29.51 3.92
CA GLU A 207 -10.15 -30.43 4.41
C GLU A 207 -10.73 -31.82 4.68
N ARG A 208 -9.95 -32.86 4.36
CA ARG A 208 -10.28 -34.24 4.73
C ARG A 208 -10.01 -34.46 6.21
N ILE A 209 -11.04 -34.86 6.95
CA ILE A 209 -10.92 -35.26 8.35
C ILE A 209 -10.89 -36.79 8.40
N SER A 210 -9.77 -37.36 8.83
CA SER A 210 -9.67 -38.79 9.10
C SER A 210 -10.29 -39.10 10.46
N ALA A 211 -11.32 -39.94 10.51
CA ALA A 211 -11.85 -40.45 11.78
C ALA A 211 -10.82 -41.38 12.44
N SER A 212 -10.37 -41.07 13.66
CA SER A 212 -9.51 -41.96 14.44
C SER A 212 -10.29 -43.19 14.90
N SER A 213 -9.66 -44.36 14.78
CA SER A 213 -10.22 -45.68 14.95
C SER A 213 -10.75 -45.98 16.36
N HIS A 214 -11.96 -46.54 16.44
CA HIS A 214 -12.26 -47.61 17.38
C HIS A 214 -13.00 -48.74 16.67
N ARG A 215 -12.54 -49.95 17.01
CA ARG A 215 -12.82 -51.28 16.46
C ARG A 215 -14.26 -51.44 15.96
N ASP A 216 -14.43 -51.54 14.65
CA ASP A 216 -15.23 -52.58 13.99
C ASP A 216 -15.10 -52.42 12.47
N GLY A 217 -14.85 -53.54 11.78
CA GLY A 217 -14.38 -53.65 10.40
C GLY A 217 -15.35 -53.22 9.30
N GLY A 218 -15.76 -51.96 9.29
CA GLY A 218 -16.41 -51.31 8.14
C GLY A 218 -15.49 -50.25 7.54
N SER A 219 -15.29 -50.28 6.22
CA SER A 219 -14.66 -49.17 5.50
C SER A 219 -15.52 -47.91 5.65
N ARG A 220 -15.11 -46.95 6.48
CA ARG A 220 -15.73 -45.63 6.53
C ARG A 220 -15.02 -44.69 5.58
N GLU A 221 -15.78 -44.09 4.68
CA GLU A 221 -15.34 -43.04 3.77
C GLU A 221 -14.77 -41.85 4.55
N ALA A 222 -13.68 -41.27 4.05
CA ALA A 222 -13.13 -40.03 4.60
C ALA A 222 -14.15 -38.90 4.40
N SER A 223 -14.56 -38.25 5.49
CA SER A 223 -15.44 -37.09 5.42
C SER A 223 -14.63 -35.82 5.19
N THR A 224 -15.07 -34.97 4.28
CA THR A 224 -14.58 -33.60 4.12
C THR A 224 -15.36 -32.65 5.04
N SER A 225 -14.68 -31.60 5.50
CA SER A 225 -15.31 -30.49 6.24
C SER A 225 -14.72 -29.18 5.79
N THR A 226 -15.55 -28.14 5.73
CA THR A 226 -15.09 -26.78 5.48
C THR A 226 -14.49 -26.19 6.75
N ILE A 227 -13.25 -25.73 6.64
CA ILE A 227 -12.49 -25.09 7.70
C ILE A 227 -12.38 -23.60 7.42
N VAL A 228 -12.75 -22.79 8.41
CA VAL A 228 -12.56 -21.34 8.44
C VAL A 228 -11.37 -21.05 9.34
N THR A 229 -10.35 -20.40 8.79
CA THR A 229 -9.20 -19.89 9.56
C THR A 229 -9.44 -18.43 9.90
N LEU A 230 -9.30 -18.08 11.18
CA LEU A 230 -9.47 -16.72 11.66
C LEU A 230 -8.14 -15.96 11.75
N VAL A 231 -8.21 -14.63 11.77
CA VAL A 231 -7.11 -13.75 12.16
C VAL A 231 -6.57 -14.21 13.52
N GLY A 232 -5.25 -14.46 13.60
CA GLY A 232 -4.60 -15.08 14.77
C GLY A 232 -4.47 -16.61 14.71
N GLY A 233 -4.88 -17.26 13.61
CA GLY A 233 -4.60 -18.67 13.33
C GLY A 233 -5.57 -19.68 13.95
N LYS A 234 -6.62 -19.24 14.65
CA LYS A 234 -7.67 -20.14 15.17
C LYS A 234 -8.41 -20.77 13.98
N ARG A 235 -8.59 -22.09 14.01
CA ARG A 235 -9.29 -22.85 12.96
C ARG A 235 -10.62 -23.35 13.50
N VAL A 236 -11.69 -23.16 12.72
CA VAL A 236 -13.05 -23.56 13.10
C VAL A 236 -13.64 -24.44 12.00
N SER A 237 -14.16 -25.61 12.37
CA SER A 237 -14.89 -26.48 11.44
C SER A 237 -16.34 -26.01 11.32
N MET A 238 -16.81 -25.90 10.09
CA MET A 238 -18.20 -25.53 9.76
C MET A 238 -19.10 -26.76 9.62
N GLY A 239 -18.65 -27.92 10.11
CA GLY A 239 -19.38 -29.18 10.00
C GLY A 239 -19.51 -29.62 8.55
N SER A 240 -20.76 -29.85 8.12
CA SER A 240 -21.11 -30.36 6.80
C SER A 240 -21.33 -29.29 5.73
N LEU A 241 -21.18 -28.00 6.06
CA LEU A 241 -21.32 -26.94 5.05
C LEU A 241 -20.21 -27.02 4.01
N SER A 242 -20.54 -26.82 2.75
CA SER A 242 -19.56 -26.62 1.67
C SER A 242 -18.94 -25.22 1.75
N VAL A 243 -17.83 -25.01 1.02
CA VAL A 243 -17.22 -23.67 0.90
C VAL A 243 -18.22 -22.68 0.30
N ASP A 244 -18.95 -23.08 -0.74
CA ASP A 244 -19.94 -22.23 -1.41
C ASP A 244 -21.08 -21.85 -0.47
N GLU A 245 -21.54 -22.76 0.40
CA GLU A 245 -22.58 -22.46 1.38
C GLU A 245 -22.10 -21.49 2.47
N VAL A 246 -20.82 -21.54 2.84
CA VAL A 246 -20.21 -20.57 3.77
C VAL A 246 -20.06 -19.21 3.08
N LEU A 247 -19.60 -19.17 1.83
CA LEU A 247 -19.50 -17.93 1.04
C LEU A 247 -20.87 -17.31 0.78
N ASP A 248 -21.89 -18.12 0.51
CA ASP A 248 -23.27 -17.67 0.40
C ASP A 248 -23.76 -16.98 1.68
N GLN A 249 -23.41 -17.49 2.86
CA GLN A 249 -23.74 -16.83 4.13
C GLN A 249 -23.03 -15.48 4.31
N ILE A 250 -21.86 -15.29 3.70
CA ILE A 250 -21.11 -14.03 3.71
C ILE A 250 -21.76 -13.02 2.74
N HIS A 251 -22.30 -13.48 1.62
CA HIS A 251 -22.86 -12.59 0.58
C HIS A 251 -24.37 -12.35 0.67
N LYS A 252 -25.14 -13.17 1.43
CA LYS A 252 -26.63 -13.13 1.44
C LYS A 252 -27.29 -12.10 2.37
N LYS A 253 -26.61 -11.04 2.82
CA LYS A 253 -27.27 -9.99 3.61
C LYS A 253 -26.84 -8.59 3.22
#